data_AF-A0A941XAA5-F1
#
_entry.id   AF-A0A941XAA5-F1
#
_cell.length_a   1.000
_cell.length_b   1.000
_cell.length_c   1.000
_cell.angle_alpha   90.00
_cell.angle_beta   90.00
_cell.angle_gamma   90.00
#
_symmetry.space_group_name_H-M   'P 1'
#
loop_
_entity.id
_entity.type
_entity.pdbx_description
1 polymer ?
#
loop_
_entity_poly.entity_id
_entity_poly.type
_entity_poly.pdbx_seq_one_letter_code
_entity_poly.pdbx_strand_id
1 'polypeptide(L)'
;MSIQSKVHFWRFTLRRRWILMRLMFCGNGVARAKILKKSGVFGSMGDNCWYEPHKLPSEPQLVFMGNNVNIATDVAILNHDIMAAMINRMDGMPKCNIRVGGGNHREQCVHRWALDYSV
;
A
#
# COMPACT_ATOMS: atom_id res chain seq x y z
N MET A 1 -28.77 4.69 -12.27
CA MET A 1 -27.76 4.66 -11.18
C MET A 1 -28.36 5.30 -9.93
N SER A 2 -28.60 4.52 -8.88
CA SER A 2 -29.26 4.97 -7.64
C SER A 2 -28.48 6.06 -6.91
N ILE A 3 -29.17 7.07 -6.37
CA ILE A 3 -28.58 8.21 -5.63
C ILE A 3 -27.74 7.74 -4.43
N GLN A 4 -28.11 6.61 -3.82
CA GLN A 4 -27.38 5.99 -2.71
C GLN A 4 -25.95 5.56 -3.10
N SER A 5 -25.74 5.07 -4.33
CA SER A 5 -24.39 4.68 -4.76
C SER A 5 -23.48 5.87 -4.99
N LYS A 6 -24.02 7.01 -5.43
CA LYS A 6 -23.27 8.26 -5.64
C LYS A 6 -22.75 8.83 -4.30
N VAL A 7 -23.58 8.84 -3.26
CA VAL A 7 -23.19 9.37 -1.93
C VAL A 7 -22.14 8.47 -1.27
N HIS A 8 -22.31 7.15 -1.34
CA HIS A 8 -21.33 6.19 -0.81
C HIS A 8 -19.95 6.35 -1.47
N PHE A 9 -19.94 6.48 -2.81
CA PHE A 9 -18.72 6.73 -3.57
C PHE A 9 -18.06 8.08 -3.22
N TRP A 10 -18.86 9.14 -3.05
CA TRP A 10 -18.36 10.46 -2.68
C TRP A 10 -17.72 10.47 -1.28
N ARG A 11 -18.32 9.76 -0.31
CA ARG A 11 -17.76 9.60 1.05
C ARG A 11 -16.39 8.92 1.04
N PHE A 12 -16.22 7.88 0.24
CA PHE A 12 -14.95 7.15 0.12
C PHE A 12 -13.85 8.01 -0.51
N THR A 13 -14.16 8.65 -1.64
CA THR A 13 -13.22 9.52 -2.37
C THR A 13 -12.83 10.76 -1.56
N LEU A 14 -13.77 11.37 -0.83
CA LEU A 14 -13.50 12.45 0.12
C LEU A 14 -12.53 12.01 1.21
N ARG A 15 -12.80 10.89 1.91
CA ARG A 15 -11.93 10.41 2.99
C ARG A 15 -10.49 10.24 2.51
N ARG A 16 -10.30 9.63 1.33
CA ARG A 16 -8.98 9.46 0.71
C ARG A 16 -8.31 10.81 0.42
N ARG A 17 -9.05 11.76 -0.14
CA ARG A 17 -8.54 13.11 -0.42
C ARG A 17 -8.14 13.85 0.86
N TRP A 18 -8.93 13.75 1.92
CA TRP A 18 -8.63 14.34 3.23
C TRP A 18 -7.35 13.79 3.85
N ILE A 19 -7.12 12.48 3.76
CA ILE A 19 -5.87 11.86 4.23
C ILE A 19 -4.68 12.39 3.44
N LEU A 20 -4.78 12.42 2.10
CA LEU A 20 -3.73 12.95 1.23
C LEU A 20 -3.42 14.42 1.54
N MET A 21 -4.45 15.25 1.72
CA MET A 21 -4.28 16.66 2.14
C MET A 21 -3.52 16.74 3.47
N ARG A 22 -3.86 15.90 4.45
CA ARG A 22 -3.16 15.86 5.74
C ARG A 22 -1.70 15.42 5.63
N LEU A 23 -1.39 14.51 4.70
CA LEU A 23 -0.02 14.09 4.40
C LEU A 23 0.80 15.24 3.77
N MET A 24 0.20 16.02 2.86
CA MET A 24 0.86 17.15 2.19
C MET A 24 1.31 18.24 3.19
N PHE A 25 0.51 18.52 4.22
CA PHE A 25 0.85 19.52 5.23
C PHE A 25 1.86 19.04 6.27
N CYS A 26 2.24 17.77 6.28
CA CYS A 26 3.25 17.23 7.18
C CYS A 26 4.57 17.10 6.44
N GLY A 27 5.63 17.79 6.87
CA GLY A 27 6.95 17.74 6.23
C GLY A 27 7.88 16.61 6.69
N ASN A 28 7.47 15.81 7.68
CA ASN A 28 8.29 14.74 8.26
C ASN A 28 7.68 13.35 7.98
N GLY A 29 8.45 12.44 7.40
CA GLY A 29 8.01 11.07 7.09
C GLY A 29 7.60 10.24 8.30
N VAL A 30 8.17 10.49 9.48
CA VAL A 30 7.72 9.84 10.75
C VAL A 30 6.33 10.32 11.14
N ALA A 31 6.05 11.62 11.00
CA ALA A 31 4.75 12.19 11.33
C ALA A 31 3.68 11.66 10.36
N ARG A 32 4.01 11.55 9.07
CA ARG A 32 3.14 10.94 8.05
C ARG A 32 2.82 9.49 8.37
N ALA A 33 3.83 8.69 8.71
CA ALA A 33 3.64 7.29 9.11
C ALA A 33 2.69 7.17 10.32
N LYS A 34 2.84 8.02 11.34
CA LYS A 34 1.91 8.07 12.49
C LYS A 34 0.49 8.44 12.08
N ILE A 35 0.31 9.36 11.14
CA ILE A 35 -1.02 9.74 10.62
C ILE A 35 -1.64 8.57 9.85
N LEU A 36 -0.86 7.89 9.01
CA LEU A 36 -1.30 6.73 8.24
C LEU A 36 -1.76 5.60 9.15
N LYS A 37 -0.96 5.28 10.18
CA LYS A 37 -1.31 4.32 11.24
C LYS A 37 -2.61 4.68 11.93
N LYS A 38 -2.79 5.95 12.33
CA LYS A 38 -4.03 6.44 12.96
C LYS A 38 -5.24 6.42 12.03
N SER A 39 -5.03 6.63 10.74
CA SER A 39 -6.12 6.70 9.75
C SER A 39 -6.67 5.33 9.34
N GLY A 40 -5.93 4.24 9.65
CA GLY A 40 -6.33 2.86 9.34
C GLY A 40 -6.50 2.61 7.84
N VAL A 41 -5.70 3.30 7.01
CA VAL A 41 -5.79 3.22 5.54
C VAL A 41 -5.14 1.96 5.02
N PHE A 42 -4.01 1.58 5.62
CA PHE A 42 -3.34 0.32 5.36
C PHE A 42 -3.97 -0.82 6.15
N GLY A 43 -3.85 -2.06 5.65
CA GLY A 43 -4.35 -3.25 6.33
C GLY A 43 -3.70 -3.45 7.70
N SER A 44 -2.38 -3.29 7.76
CA SER A 44 -1.63 -3.17 9.02
C SER A 44 -0.40 -2.28 8.85
N MET A 45 0.00 -1.61 9.93
CA MET A 45 1.24 -0.84 9.98
C MET A 45 1.90 -1.00 11.36
N GLY A 46 3.13 -1.51 11.37
CA GLY A 46 3.91 -1.74 12.58
C GLY A 46 4.40 -0.46 13.27
N ASP A 47 5.39 -0.61 14.15
CA ASP A 47 6.04 0.49 14.87
C ASP A 47 7.34 0.93 14.19
N ASN A 48 7.75 2.18 14.45
CA ASN A 48 8.98 2.80 13.91
C ASN A 48 9.07 2.84 12.36
N CYS A 49 7.96 3.07 11.67
CA CYS A 49 7.97 3.19 10.21
C CYS A 49 8.21 4.62 9.72
N TRP A 50 8.81 4.75 8.54
CA TRP A 50 8.97 6.00 7.79
C TRP A 50 8.17 5.97 6.49
N TYR A 51 7.35 6.99 6.23
CA TYR A 51 6.58 7.07 4.99
C TYR A 51 6.70 8.46 4.35
N GLU A 52 7.55 8.56 3.34
CA GLU A 52 7.78 9.78 2.59
C GLU A 52 6.83 9.99 1.38
N PRO A 53 6.30 8.95 0.69
CA PRO A 53 5.50 9.17 -0.52
C PRO A 53 4.21 9.99 -0.31
N HIS A 54 3.83 10.75 -1.34
CA HIS A 54 2.56 11.51 -1.36
C HIS A 54 1.45 10.78 -2.12
N LYS A 55 1.72 9.57 -2.62
CA LYS A 55 0.79 8.73 -3.38
C LYS A 55 0.39 7.55 -2.49
N LEU A 56 -0.91 7.22 -2.49
CA LEU A 56 -1.43 6.01 -1.84
C LEU A 56 -1.73 4.96 -2.91
N PRO A 57 -1.47 3.66 -2.65
CA PRO A 57 -1.80 2.57 -3.58
C PRO A 57 -3.30 2.51 -3.88
N SER A 58 -3.67 1.76 -4.91
CA SER A 58 -5.07 1.60 -5.34
C SER A 58 -5.92 0.95 -4.25
N GLU A 59 -5.40 -0.13 -3.63
CA GLU A 59 -6.08 -0.88 -2.57
C GLU A 59 -5.19 -0.94 -1.30
N PRO A 60 -5.07 0.17 -0.55
CA PRO A 60 -4.16 0.23 0.59
C PRO A 60 -4.50 -0.79 1.69
N GLN A 61 -5.76 -1.24 1.75
CA GLN A 61 -6.27 -2.22 2.71
C GLN A 61 -5.56 -3.59 2.63
N LEU A 62 -4.95 -3.91 1.49
CA LEU A 62 -4.24 -5.17 1.26
C LEU A 62 -2.73 -5.07 1.55
N VAL A 63 -2.25 -3.88 1.90
CA VAL A 63 -0.86 -3.64 2.21
C VAL A 63 -0.66 -3.78 3.72
N PHE A 64 0.22 -4.71 4.09
CA PHE A 64 0.60 -5.00 5.47
C PHE A 64 2.07 -4.64 5.68
N MET A 65 2.33 -3.59 6.45
CA MET A 65 3.68 -3.16 6.81
C MET A 65 4.04 -3.67 8.21
N GLY A 66 5.22 -4.28 8.32
CA GLY A 66 5.79 -4.73 9.59
C GLY A 66 6.39 -3.59 10.42
N ASN A 67 7.22 -3.95 11.39
CA ASN A 67 7.98 -3.00 12.20
C ASN A 67 9.24 -2.52 11.47
N ASN A 68 9.65 -1.27 11.73
CA ASN A 68 10.88 -0.66 11.19
C ASN A 68 10.94 -0.62 9.64
N VAL A 69 9.80 -0.35 9.00
CA VAL A 69 9.72 -0.25 7.53
C VAL A 69 9.90 1.21 7.11
N ASN A 70 10.89 1.47 6.26
CA ASN A 70 11.20 2.80 5.75
C ASN A 70 10.93 2.88 4.25
N ILE A 71 10.04 3.80 3.86
CA ILE A 71 9.67 4.04 2.47
C ILE A 71 10.16 5.44 2.09
N ALA A 72 11.11 5.47 1.15
CA ALA A 72 11.74 6.67 0.64
C ALA A 72 10.82 7.49 -0.28
N THR A 73 11.29 8.69 -0.64
CA THR A 73 10.59 9.60 -1.56
C THR A 73 10.38 8.96 -2.93
N ASP A 74 9.22 9.20 -3.53
CA ASP A 74 8.80 8.71 -4.86
C ASP A 74 8.76 7.17 -5.04
N VAL A 75 8.73 6.42 -3.94
CA VAL A 75 8.40 4.99 -3.97
C VAL A 75 6.88 4.79 -4.05
N ALA A 76 6.42 3.94 -4.96
CA ALA A 76 5.02 3.60 -5.12
C ALA A 76 4.79 2.10 -4.91
N ILE A 77 3.75 1.75 -4.15
CA ILE A 77 3.31 0.37 -3.96
C ILE A 77 2.23 0.08 -5.01
N LEU A 78 2.42 -0.99 -5.79
CA LEU A 78 1.50 -1.45 -6.83
C LEU A 78 0.95 -2.82 -6.43
N ASN A 79 -0.36 -2.94 -6.26
CA ASN A 79 -0.98 -4.17 -5.76
C ASN A 79 -1.43 -5.15 -6.85
N HIS A 80 -1.64 -4.66 -8.08
CA HIS A 80 -2.14 -5.46 -9.21
C HIS A 80 -1.05 -5.67 -10.26
N ASP A 81 0.21 -5.70 -9.86
CA ASP A 81 1.28 -5.96 -10.81
C ASP A 81 1.30 -7.45 -11.20
N ILE A 82 1.53 -7.72 -12.48
CA ILE A 82 1.62 -9.09 -13.02
C ILE A 82 3.07 -9.55 -13.15
N MET A 83 4.01 -8.83 -12.53
CA MET A 83 5.45 -9.06 -12.67
C MET A 83 5.84 -10.47 -12.22
N ALA A 84 5.20 -10.99 -11.17
CA ALA A 84 5.43 -12.36 -10.72
C ALA A 84 5.09 -13.41 -11.80
N ALA A 85 4.03 -13.20 -12.57
CA ALA A 85 3.64 -14.11 -13.67
C ALA A 85 4.64 -14.07 -14.83
N MET A 86 5.26 -12.90 -15.06
CA MET A 86 6.32 -12.72 -16.04
C MET A 86 7.63 -13.39 -15.59
N ILE A 87 8.07 -13.16 -14.35
CA ILE A 87 9.28 -13.77 -13.78
C ILE A 87 9.20 -15.30 -13.81
N ASN A 88 8.04 -15.87 -13.50
CA ASN A 88 7.83 -17.33 -13.51
C ASN A 88 7.97 -17.98 -14.89
N ARG A 89 7.94 -17.19 -15.98
CA ARG A 89 8.11 -17.68 -17.35
C ARG A 89 9.54 -17.53 -17.86
N MET A 90 10.43 -16.91 -17.11
CA MET A 90 11.82 -16.69 -17.51
C MET A 90 12.69 -17.83 -16.97
N ASP A 91 13.47 -18.46 -17.85
CA ASP A 91 14.38 -19.53 -17.47
C ASP A 91 15.55 -18.99 -16.64
N GLY A 92 15.92 -19.72 -15.59
CA GLY A 92 17.05 -19.36 -14.72
C GLY A 92 16.71 -18.40 -13.56
N MET A 93 15.46 -17.96 -13.43
CA MET A 93 15.03 -17.14 -12.28
C MET A 93 14.32 -17.94 -11.17
N PRO A 94 14.44 -17.53 -9.90
CA PRO A 94 13.71 -18.15 -8.81
C PRO A 94 12.21 -17.92 -8.99
N LYS A 95 11.43 -19.00 -8.95
CA LYS A 95 9.98 -18.94 -9.13
C LYS A 95 9.31 -18.24 -7.95
N CYS A 96 8.52 -17.21 -8.24
CA CYS A 96 7.68 -16.53 -7.27
C CYS A 96 6.39 -17.32 -7.03
N ASN A 97 5.99 -17.46 -5.77
CA ASN A 97 4.72 -18.11 -5.44
C ASN A 97 3.55 -17.14 -5.67
N ILE A 98 2.80 -17.35 -6.76
CA ILE A 98 1.63 -16.53 -7.09
C ILE A 98 0.40 -17.21 -6.50
N ARG A 99 -0.21 -16.60 -5.49
CA ARG A 99 -1.55 -16.98 -5.05
C ARG A 99 -2.56 -16.40 -6.02
N VAL A 100 -3.04 -17.19 -6.96
CA VAL A 100 -4.09 -16.78 -7.90
C VAL A 100 -5.40 -16.73 -7.12
N GLY A 101 -5.85 -15.52 -6.81
CA GLY A 101 -7.01 -15.24 -5.95
C GLY A 101 -8.34 -15.65 -6.59
N GLY A 102 -8.65 -16.94 -6.58
CA GLY A 102 -9.98 -17.50 -6.77
C GLY A 102 -10.59 -17.90 -5.43
N GLY A 103 -10.92 -16.93 -4.58
CA GLY A 103 -11.60 -17.18 -3.29
C GLY A 103 -11.12 -16.26 -2.16
N ASN A 104 -12.05 -15.47 -1.61
CA ASN A 104 -11.92 -14.56 -0.47
C ASN A 104 -10.73 -13.58 -0.45
N HIS A 105 -11.07 -12.29 -0.55
CA HIS A 105 -10.21 -11.09 -0.63
C HIS A 105 -9.19 -10.84 0.51
N ARG A 106 -8.91 -11.81 1.39
CA ARG A 106 -8.08 -11.61 2.59
C ARG A 106 -6.63 -12.07 2.50
N GLU A 107 -6.20 -12.67 1.39
CA GLU A 107 -4.82 -13.18 1.25
C GLU A 107 -4.17 -12.75 -0.08
N GLN A 108 -4.19 -11.46 -0.40
CA GLN A 108 -3.40 -10.95 -1.52
C GLN A 108 -1.92 -10.81 -1.13
N CYS A 109 -1.04 -11.03 -2.11
CA CYS A 109 0.41 -11.17 -1.98
C CYS A 109 1.05 -10.27 -0.92
N VAL A 110 1.54 -10.90 0.14
CA VAL A 110 2.61 -10.34 0.98
C VAL A 110 3.87 -10.36 0.12
N HIS A 111 4.05 -9.35 -0.73
CA HIS A 111 5.41 -9.00 -1.16
C HIS A 111 6.13 -8.56 0.11
N ARG A 112 6.92 -9.46 0.69
CA ARG A 112 7.92 -9.10 1.69
C ARG A 112 8.95 -8.24 0.95
N TRP A 113 8.66 -6.94 0.86
CA TRP A 113 9.61 -5.93 0.43
C TRP A 113 10.68 -5.81 1.52
N ALA A 114 11.59 -6.78 1.57
CA ALA A 114 12.92 -6.58 2.13
C ALA A 114 13.75 -5.95 1.01
N LEU A 115 13.51 -4.68 0.73
CA LEU A 115 14.50 -3.86 0.04
C LEU A 115 15.36 -3.25 1.15
N ASP A 116 16.35 -4.03 1.62
CA ASP A 116 17.49 -3.52 2.36
C ASP A 116 18.25 -2.57 1.42
N TYR A 117 17.79 -1.32 1.33
CA TYR A 117 18.64 -0.22 0.89
C TYR A 117 19.39 0.26 2.12
N SER A 118 20.47 -0.44 2.45
CA SER A 118 21.56 0.16 3.20
C SER A 118 22.25 1.13 2.23
N VAL A 119 22.15 2.43 2.52
CA VAL A 119 23.13 3.40 2.04
C VAL A 119 24.35 3.32 2.96
#